data_AF-A0AAW9B8V3-F1
#
_entry.id   AF-A0AAW9B8V3-F1
#
_cell.length_a   1.000
_cell.length_b   1.000
_cell.length_c   1.000
_cell.angle_alpha   90.00
_cell.angle_beta   90.00
_cell.angle_gamma   90.00
#
_symmetry.space_group_name_H-M   'P 1'
#
loop_
_entity.id
_entity.type
_entity.pdbx_description
1 polymer ?
#
loop_
_entity_poly.entity_id
_entity_poly.type
_entity_poly.pdbx_seq_one_letter_code
_entity_poly.pdbx_strand_id
1 'polypeptide(L)'
;APESESTSDLLNKLAPKGRVEDIRLAMNGGLDTLRYSADLDELAMTQWELLPGFQHVQGSVAGDLKQAKAKVMVIDDVFPYGDVFQAPLNIKQGEVDIIWQQDETGWRLWSDKVTAATPDLQVLGAFRLDFPKEQSPFLSFYAEADLYNAGETWRYLPTLALGQDLTDYLSTAIQGGKVNTAKLLWYGELGDFPYKEHNGMFQAWVGLKDAKFSFDTAWPTITDLQLDLLFENDAM
;
A
#
# COMPACT_ATOMS: atom_id res chain seq x y z
N ALA A 1 1.25 32.72 17.26
CA ALA A 1 1.46 31.59 16.34
C ALA A 1 0.69 30.39 16.91
N PRO A 2 -0.53 30.08 16.42
CA PRO A 2 -1.38 29.08 17.04
C PRO A 2 -1.69 27.86 16.15
N GLU A 3 -0.77 27.43 15.27
CA GLU A 3 -0.83 26.15 14.53
C GLU A 3 0.43 25.27 14.73
N SER A 4 1.31 25.69 15.66
CA SER A 4 2.63 25.08 15.86
C SER A 4 2.56 23.73 16.59
N GLU A 5 1.59 23.52 17.48
CA GLU A 5 1.54 22.32 18.33
C GLU A 5 1.16 21.07 17.52
N SER A 6 0.10 21.13 16.72
CA SER A 6 -0.33 20.01 15.88
C SER A 6 0.74 19.63 14.83
N THR A 7 1.40 20.63 14.24
CA THR A 7 2.47 20.42 13.27
C THR A 7 3.70 19.81 13.94
N SER A 8 4.08 20.28 15.13
CA SER A 8 5.23 19.74 15.87
C SER A 8 4.98 18.32 16.35
N ASP A 9 3.77 18.01 16.81
CA ASP A 9 3.39 16.66 17.20
C ASP A 9 3.43 15.70 16.01
N LEU A 10 2.95 16.13 14.85
CA LEU A 10 3.02 15.33 13.63
C LEU A 10 4.47 15.09 13.18
N LEU A 11 5.32 16.12 13.19
CA LEU A 11 6.75 15.97 12.87
C LEU A 11 7.47 15.07 13.87
N ASN A 12 7.12 15.13 15.16
CA ASN A 12 7.68 14.25 16.19
C ASN A 12 7.24 12.80 15.98
N LYS A 13 5.99 12.56 15.57
CA LYS A 13 5.45 11.21 15.28
C LYS A 13 6.04 10.60 14.01
N LEU A 14 6.19 11.39 12.94
CA LEU A 14 6.76 10.94 11.67
C LEU A 14 8.29 10.85 11.72
N ALA A 15 8.92 11.65 12.60
CA ALA A 15 10.36 11.78 12.76
C ALA A 15 11.13 11.78 11.43
N PRO A 16 10.73 12.63 10.45
CA PRO A 16 11.28 12.56 9.10
C PRO A 16 12.77 12.91 9.11
N LYS A 17 13.54 12.19 8.30
CA LYS A 17 14.97 12.45 8.06
C LYS A 17 15.22 12.41 6.56
N GLY A 18 16.38 12.91 6.15
CA GLY A 18 16.81 12.94 4.76
C GLY A 18 17.25 14.33 4.32
N ARG A 19 17.40 14.52 3.02
CA ARG A 19 17.75 15.79 2.39
C ARG A 19 16.62 16.26 1.49
N VAL A 20 16.42 17.56 1.51
CA VAL A 20 15.56 18.26 0.54
C VAL A 20 16.46 19.18 -0.25
N GLU A 21 16.48 18.98 -1.56
CA GLU A 21 17.37 19.65 -2.50
C GLU A 21 16.56 20.39 -3.56
N ASP A 22 17.20 21.31 -4.29
CA ASP A 22 16.60 22.04 -5.42
C ASP A 22 15.20 22.64 -5.15
N ILE A 23 15.02 23.16 -3.94
CA ILE A 23 13.77 23.81 -3.52
C ILE A 23 13.53 25.08 -4.36
N ARG A 24 12.42 25.11 -5.08
CA ARG A 24 11.98 26.27 -5.86
C ARG A 24 10.60 26.69 -5.38
N LEU A 25 10.45 27.98 -5.14
CA LEU A 25 9.19 28.60 -4.75
C LEU A 25 8.93 29.79 -5.67
N ALA A 26 7.73 29.87 -6.23
CA ALA A 26 7.28 31.01 -7.00
C ALA A 26 5.89 31.44 -6.52
N MET A 27 5.71 32.73 -6.29
CA MET A 27 4.46 33.30 -5.81
C MET A 27 4.32 34.72 -6.38
N ASN A 28 3.15 35.02 -6.93
CA ASN A 28 2.85 36.32 -7.53
C ASN A 28 1.67 36.95 -6.79
N GLY A 29 1.97 37.72 -5.75
CA GLY A 29 0.95 38.35 -4.91
C GLY A 29 0.54 37.45 -3.74
N GLY A 30 -0.53 36.67 -3.92
CA GLY A 30 -1.16 35.86 -2.85
C GLY A 30 -0.73 34.39 -2.81
N LEU A 31 -1.00 33.73 -1.68
CA LEU A 31 -0.70 32.30 -1.46
C LEU A 31 -1.41 31.39 -2.46
N ASP A 32 -2.58 31.80 -2.97
CA ASP A 32 -3.33 31.12 -4.03
C ASP A 32 -2.54 30.95 -5.34
N THR A 33 -1.49 31.74 -5.54
CA THR A 33 -0.58 31.64 -6.69
C THR A 33 0.70 30.84 -6.41
N LEU A 34 0.87 30.32 -5.19
CA LEU A 34 2.07 29.59 -4.79
C LEU A 34 2.28 28.36 -5.67
N ARG A 35 3.47 28.27 -6.24
CA ARG A 35 4.01 27.10 -6.93
C ARG A 35 5.26 26.66 -6.22
N TYR A 36 5.45 25.36 -6.11
CA TYR A 36 6.64 24.80 -5.48
C TYR A 36 7.15 23.57 -6.23
N SER A 37 8.45 23.33 -6.09
CA SER A 37 9.06 22.04 -6.38
C SER A 37 10.23 21.77 -5.44
N ALA A 38 10.53 20.51 -5.17
CA ALA A 38 11.70 20.09 -4.43
C ALA A 38 12.08 18.66 -4.82
N ASP A 39 13.37 18.36 -4.73
CA ASP A 39 13.89 17.01 -4.81
C ASP A 39 14.14 16.47 -3.40
N LEU A 40 13.93 15.18 -3.23
CA LEU A 40 13.91 14.48 -1.96
C LEU A 40 14.89 13.32 -2.06
N ASP A 41 15.82 13.26 -1.12
CA ASP A 41 16.92 12.29 -1.17
C ASP A 41 17.15 11.66 0.21
N GLU A 42 17.31 10.34 0.23
CA GLU A 42 17.47 9.53 1.45
C GLU A 42 16.41 9.86 2.52
N LEU A 43 15.14 10.00 2.11
CA LEU A 43 14.05 10.23 3.03
C LEU A 43 13.82 8.99 3.89
N ALA A 44 13.71 9.25 5.20
CA ALA A 44 13.29 8.27 6.17
C ALA A 44 12.10 8.78 6.98
N MET A 45 11.24 7.87 7.40
CA MET A 45 10.08 8.16 8.25
C MET A 45 9.83 6.97 9.17
N THR A 46 9.39 7.23 10.40
CA THR A 46 8.90 6.17 11.28
C THR A 46 7.50 5.74 10.87
N GLN A 47 7.19 4.46 11.12
CA GLN A 47 5.84 3.93 10.90
C GLN A 47 4.82 4.77 11.68
N TRP A 48 3.71 5.10 11.02
CA TRP A 48 2.64 5.88 11.62
C TRP A 48 1.28 5.37 11.14
N GLU A 49 0.46 4.89 12.08
CA GLU A 49 -0.86 4.31 11.80
C GLU A 49 -0.79 3.23 10.70
N LEU A 50 -1.48 3.40 9.58
CA LEU A 50 -1.49 2.44 8.47
C LEU A 50 -0.38 2.71 7.43
N LEU A 51 0.46 3.73 7.65
CA LEU A 51 1.57 4.08 6.77
C LEU A 51 2.87 3.43 7.23
N PRO A 52 3.63 2.82 6.31
CA PRO A 52 4.91 2.22 6.65
C PRO A 52 5.93 3.26 7.08
N GLY A 53 6.87 2.82 7.91
CA GLY A 53 8.17 3.48 7.97
C GLY A 53 9.00 3.14 6.73
N PHE A 54 10.02 3.93 6.47
CA PHE A 54 10.97 3.73 5.38
C PHE A 54 12.27 4.48 5.68
N GLN A 55 13.35 4.22 4.95
CA GLN A 55 14.67 4.81 5.22
C GLN A 55 15.37 5.38 3.99
N HIS A 56 15.12 4.81 2.82
CA HIS A 56 15.88 5.06 1.59
C HIS A 56 14.95 5.47 0.45
N VAL A 57 13.96 6.30 0.77
CA VAL A 57 13.00 6.79 -0.21
C VAL A 57 13.53 8.08 -0.84
N GLN A 58 13.48 8.14 -2.16
CA GLN A 58 13.91 9.32 -2.92
C GLN A 58 12.83 9.72 -3.92
N GLY A 59 12.87 10.96 -4.38
CA GLY A 59 11.82 11.44 -5.26
C GLY A 59 11.87 12.91 -5.58
N SER A 60 10.80 13.37 -6.20
CA SER A 60 10.59 14.79 -6.51
C SER A 60 9.14 15.12 -6.26
N VAL A 61 8.86 16.32 -5.77
CA VAL A 61 7.50 16.84 -5.60
C VAL A 61 7.37 18.18 -6.30
N ALA A 62 6.25 18.41 -6.98
CA ALA A 62 5.93 19.71 -7.57
C ALA A 62 4.41 19.96 -7.57
N GLY A 63 3.99 21.19 -7.32
CA GLY A 63 2.56 21.49 -7.21
C GLY A 63 2.22 22.95 -6.90
N ASP A 64 0.95 23.13 -6.55
CA ASP A 64 0.37 24.32 -5.96
C ASP A 64 -0.51 23.95 -4.75
N LEU A 65 -1.28 24.91 -4.22
CA LEU A 65 -2.17 24.67 -3.07
C LEU A 65 -3.34 23.72 -3.35
N LYS A 66 -3.67 23.42 -4.61
CA LYS A 66 -4.82 22.60 -5.03
C LYS A 66 -4.40 21.23 -5.54
N GLN A 67 -3.22 21.12 -6.13
CA GLN A 67 -2.74 19.88 -6.73
C GLN A 67 -1.22 19.79 -6.65
N ALA A 68 -0.72 18.60 -6.31
CA ALA A 68 0.69 18.28 -6.47
C ALA A 68 0.88 16.88 -7.05
N LYS A 69 2.04 16.72 -7.71
CA LYS A 69 2.55 15.44 -8.16
C LYS A 69 3.82 15.12 -7.40
N ALA A 70 3.93 13.91 -6.90
CA ALA A 70 5.15 13.33 -6.37
C ALA A 70 5.57 12.14 -7.24
N LYS A 71 6.85 12.06 -7.54
CA LYS A 71 7.48 10.84 -8.04
C LYS A 71 8.28 10.26 -6.90
N VAL A 72 8.07 9.00 -6.58
CA VAL A 72 8.73 8.33 -5.47
C VAL A 72 9.36 7.06 -5.98
N MET A 73 10.61 6.85 -5.62
CA MET A 73 11.39 5.67 -5.94
C MET A 73 12.05 5.15 -4.66
N VAL A 74 12.21 3.84 -4.61
CA VAL A 74 12.95 3.17 -3.55
C VAL A 74 13.77 2.03 -4.16
N ILE A 75 14.99 1.85 -3.65
CA ILE A 75 15.90 0.76 -4.02
C ILE A 75 16.43 0.18 -2.70
N ASP A 76 16.23 -1.13 -2.50
CA ASP A 76 16.70 -1.86 -1.33
C ASP A 76 16.37 -1.17 0.02
N ASP A 77 15.10 -1.19 0.40
CA ASP A 77 14.61 -0.66 1.68
C ASP A 77 13.74 -1.68 2.42
N VAL A 78 13.55 -1.46 3.71
CA VAL A 78 12.71 -2.28 4.58
C VAL A 78 11.60 -1.38 5.11
N PHE A 79 10.35 -1.75 4.84
CA PHE A 79 9.17 -0.98 5.21
C PHE A 79 8.49 -1.61 6.43
N PRO A 80 8.71 -1.10 7.65
CA PRO A 80 8.01 -1.58 8.84
C PRO A 80 6.57 -1.07 8.78
N TYR A 81 5.60 -1.98 8.83
CA TYR A 81 4.17 -1.68 8.73
C TYR A 81 3.42 -1.84 10.06
N GLY A 82 4.17 -1.94 11.17
CA GLY A 82 3.60 -2.13 12.50
C GLY A 82 2.76 -3.41 12.55
N ASP A 83 1.55 -3.29 13.08
CA ASP A 83 0.63 -4.41 13.28
C ASP A 83 -0.15 -4.81 12.02
N VAL A 84 0.07 -4.11 10.88
CA VAL A 84 -0.62 -4.43 9.61
C VAL A 84 -0.12 -5.77 9.05
N PHE A 85 1.20 -6.03 9.11
CA PHE A 85 1.82 -7.26 8.61
C PHE A 85 2.67 -7.92 9.70
N GLN A 86 2.81 -9.24 9.63
CA GLN A 86 3.61 -10.02 10.59
C GLN A 86 5.12 -9.72 10.54
N ALA A 87 5.60 -9.12 9.45
CA ALA A 87 7.00 -8.73 9.28
C ALA A 87 7.10 -7.44 8.44
N PRO A 88 8.20 -6.69 8.56
CA PRO A 88 8.52 -5.63 7.63
C PRO A 88 8.60 -6.15 6.18
N LEU A 89 8.17 -5.32 5.24
CA LEU A 89 8.23 -5.64 3.81
C LEU A 89 9.60 -5.29 3.27
N ASN A 90 10.28 -6.25 2.65
CA ASN A 90 11.57 -6.02 2.00
C ASN A 90 11.33 -5.58 0.56
N ILE A 91 11.61 -4.31 0.26
CA ILE A 91 11.40 -3.73 -1.06
C ILE A 91 12.75 -3.69 -1.79
N LYS A 92 12.87 -4.46 -2.87
CA LYS A 92 14.03 -4.42 -3.76
C LYS A 92 14.01 -3.20 -4.67
N GLN A 93 12.84 -2.93 -5.24
CA GLN A 93 12.62 -1.76 -6.06
C GLN A 93 11.16 -1.35 -5.98
N GLY A 94 10.90 -0.06 -5.90
CA GLY A 94 9.55 0.48 -5.95
C GLY A 94 9.54 1.80 -6.72
N GLU A 95 8.47 2.04 -7.45
CA GLU A 95 8.23 3.30 -8.15
C GLU A 95 6.74 3.64 -8.13
N VAL A 96 6.42 4.89 -7.81
CA VAL A 96 5.07 5.39 -7.85
C VAL A 96 5.03 6.87 -8.25
N ASP A 97 4.17 7.18 -9.21
CA ASP A 97 3.78 8.56 -9.54
C ASP A 97 2.46 8.84 -8.81
N ILE A 98 2.52 9.64 -7.75
CA ILE A 98 1.37 10.01 -6.92
C ILE A 98 0.87 11.39 -7.34
N ILE A 99 -0.43 11.53 -7.52
CA ILE A 99 -1.08 12.83 -7.67
C ILE A 99 -2.02 13.01 -6.49
N TRP A 100 -1.89 14.13 -5.79
CA TRP A 100 -2.84 14.57 -4.78
C TRP A 100 -3.54 15.83 -5.26
N GLN A 101 -4.84 15.91 -5.04
CA GLN A 101 -5.67 17.06 -5.35
C GLN A 101 -6.61 17.35 -4.18
N GLN A 102 -6.90 18.61 -3.92
CA GLN A 102 -7.89 19.05 -2.95
C GLN A 102 -8.82 20.11 -3.55
N ASP A 103 -10.10 19.99 -3.23
CA ASP A 103 -11.13 20.97 -3.59
C ASP A 103 -12.15 21.16 -2.45
N GLU A 104 -13.29 21.78 -2.77
CA GLU A 104 -14.34 22.05 -1.80
C GLU A 104 -15.03 20.78 -1.27
N THR A 105 -14.99 19.68 -2.03
CA THR A 105 -15.67 18.41 -1.75
C THR A 105 -14.82 17.45 -0.90
N GLY A 106 -13.50 17.59 -0.94
CA GLY A 106 -12.57 16.73 -0.20
C GLY A 106 -11.16 16.75 -0.78
N TRP A 107 -10.39 15.72 -0.46
CA TRP A 107 -9.10 15.48 -1.10
C TRP A 107 -9.07 14.11 -1.76
N ARG A 108 -8.26 13.98 -2.80
CA ARG A 108 -8.05 12.76 -3.57
C ARG A 108 -6.57 12.49 -3.72
N LEU A 109 -6.19 11.23 -3.67
CA LEU A 109 -4.87 10.71 -3.95
C LEU A 109 -4.96 9.58 -4.98
N TRP A 110 -4.16 9.59 -6.04
CA TRP A 110 -4.16 8.49 -6.99
C TRP A 110 -2.81 8.26 -7.64
N SER A 111 -2.66 7.05 -8.18
CA SER A 111 -1.58 6.66 -9.05
C SER A 111 -2.12 5.76 -10.16
N ASP A 112 -1.83 6.11 -11.41
CA ASP A 112 -2.16 5.27 -12.56
C ASP A 112 -1.20 4.09 -12.71
N LYS A 113 -0.07 4.11 -11.98
CA LYS A 113 0.93 3.05 -11.98
C LYS A 113 1.77 3.05 -10.71
N VAL A 114 1.71 1.93 -10.00
CA VAL A 114 2.59 1.53 -8.91
C VAL A 114 3.33 0.28 -9.34
N THR A 115 4.64 0.24 -9.18
CA THR A 115 5.42 -0.99 -9.32
C THR A 115 6.21 -1.25 -8.05
N ALA A 116 6.24 -2.50 -7.61
CA ALA A 116 7.08 -2.93 -6.50
C ALA A 116 7.65 -4.32 -6.79
N ALA A 117 8.87 -4.56 -6.35
CA ALA A 117 9.51 -5.86 -6.38
C ALA A 117 10.07 -6.15 -4.99
N THR A 118 9.85 -7.36 -4.51
CA THR A 118 10.43 -7.93 -3.30
C THR A 118 11.26 -9.15 -3.68
N PRO A 119 11.96 -9.81 -2.74
CA PRO A 119 12.57 -11.12 -3.01
C PRO A 119 11.57 -12.19 -3.47
N ASP A 120 10.29 -12.06 -3.13
CA ASP A 120 9.29 -13.11 -3.26
C ASP A 120 8.23 -12.80 -4.32
N LEU A 121 7.95 -11.53 -4.59
CA LEU A 121 6.89 -11.11 -5.50
C LEU A 121 7.19 -9.83 -6.28
N GLN A 122 6.54 -9.70 -7.44
CA GLN A 122 6.52 -8.48 -8.24
C GLN A 122 5.08 -8.01 -8.41
N VAL A 123 4.84 -6.72 -8.20
CA VAL A 123 3.51 -6.08 -8.23
C VAL A 123 3.47 -4.98 -9.26
N LEU A 124 2.36 -4.93 -9.99
CA LEU A 124 1.95 -3.79 -10.81
C LEU A 124 0.52 -3.43 -10.41
N GLY A 125 0.25 -2.16 -10.14
CA GLY A 125 -1.09 -1.74 -9.77
C GLY A 125 -1.40 -0.29 -10.06
N ALA A 126 -2.62 0.10 -9.75
CA ALA A 126 -3.11 1.46 -9.78
C ALA A 126 -4.11 1.64 -8.63
N PHE A 127 -4.21 2.86 -8.11
CA PHE A 127 -5.18 3.16 -7.07
C PHE A 127 -5.67 4.59 -7.15
N ARG A 128 -6.85 4.83 -6.60
CA ARG A 128 -7.43 6.13 -6.27
C ARG A 128 -8.10 6.01 -4.91
N LEU A 129 -7.77 6.93 -4.03
CA LEU A 129 -8.40 7.15 -2.75
C LEU A 129 -9.06 8.52 -2.77
N ASP A 130 -10.35 8.53 -2.53
CA ASP A 130 -11.16 9.73 -2.36
C ASP A 130 -11.50 9.89 -0.88
N PHE A 131 -11.26 11.07 -0.33
CA PHE A 131 -11.58 11.43 1.04
C PHE A 131 -12.59 12.57 1.04
N PRO A 132 -13.87 12.27 0.76
CA PRO A 132 -14.96 13.24 0.82
C PRO A 132 -15.14 13.77 2.24
N LYS A 133 -15.61 15.02 2.37
CA LYS A 133 -15.99 15.57 3.68
C LYS A 133 -17.18 14.80 4.25
N GLU A 134 -17.07 14.45 5.54
CA GLU A 134 -18.15 13.83 6.34
C GLU A 134 -18.68 12.49 5.80
N GLN A 135 -17.91 11.82 4.94
CA GLN A 135 -18.25 10.52 4.35
C GLN A 135 -17.06 9.58 4.48
N SER A 136 -17.31 8.28 4.32
CA SER A 136 -16.25 7.28 4.35
C SER A 136 -15.32 7.45 3.14
N PRO A 137 -14.00 7.17 3.27
CA PRO A 137 -13.11 7.18 2.12
C PRO A 137 -13.56 6.16 1.08
N PHE A 138 -13.46 6.51 -0.20
CA PHE A 138 -13.76 5.62 -1.31
C PHE A 138 -12.46 5.13 -1.94
N LEU A 139 -12.31 3.81 -2.08
CA LEU A 139 -11.16 3.16 -2.69
C LEU A 139 -11.54 2.64 -4.08
N SER A 140 -10.69 2.92 -5.06
CA SER A 140 -10.62 2.21 -6.32
C SER A 140 -9.19 1.71 -6.49
N PHE A 141 -8.99 0.41 -6.49
CA PHE A 141 -7.68 -0.22 -6.46
C PHE A 141 -7.67 -1.44 -7.37
N TYR A 142 -6.60 -1.58 -8.13
CA TYR A 142 -6.30 -2.77 -8.90
C TYR A 142 -4.83 -3.11 -8.77
N ALA A 143 -4.52 -4.38 -8.54
CA ALA A 143 -3.15 -4.87 -8.59
C ALA A 143 -3.07 -6.25 -9.22
N GLU A 144 -1.96 -6.48 -9.91
CA GLU A 144 -1.50 -7.78 -10.37
C GLU A 144 -0.20 -8.12 -9.64
N ALA A 145 -0.04 -9.38 -9.25
CA ALA A 145 1.17 -9.83 -8.57
C ALA A 145 1.64 -11.19 -9.08
N ASP A 146 2.92 -11.29 -9.45
CA ASP A 146 3.59 -12.57 -9.65
C ASP A 146 4.29 -12.97 -8.35
N LEU A 147 4.03 -14.18 -7.85
CA LEU A 147 4.60 -14.71 -6.60
C LEU A 147 5.52 -15.88 -6.94
N TYR A 148 6.81 -15.72 -6.65
CA TYR A 148 7.86 -16.69 -6.97
C TYR A 148 8.06 -17.73 -5.86
N ASN A 149 7.69 -17.38 -4.63
CA ASN A 149 7.76 -18.24 -3.46
C ASN A 149 6.55 -18.06 -2.55
N ALA A 150 5.51 -18.87 -2.74
CA ALA A 150 4.32 -18.84 -1.91
C ALA A 150 4.59 -19.21 -0.44
N GLY A 151 5.72 -19.83 -0.11
CA GLY A 151 6.12 -20.08 1.28
C GLY A 151 6.38 -18.80 2.08
N GLU A 152 6.56 -17.65 1.42
CA GLU A 152 6.75 -16.34 2.08
C GLU A 152 5.44 -15.54 2.17
N THR A 153 4.28 -16.13 1.82
CA THR A 153 2.97 -15.47 1.85
C THR A 153 2.66 -14.85 3.20
N TRP A 154 3.09 -15.47 4.30
CA TRP A 154 2.88 -15.00 5.68
C TRP A 154 3.31 -13.54 5.91
N ARG A 155 4.30 -13.03 5.16
CA ARG A 155 4.76 -11.64 5.24
C ARG A 155 3.78 -10.64 4.63
N TYR A 156 2.93 -11.10 3.72
CA TYR A 156 2.07 -10.28 2.88
C TYR A 156 0.58 -10.42 3.24
N LEU A 157 0.26 -11.12 4.33
CA LEU A 157 -1.09 -11.25 4.87
C LEU A 157 -1.40 -10.09 5.82
N PRO A 158 -2.36 -9.20 5.49
CA PRO A 158 -2.71 -8.08 6.36
C PRO A 158 -3.52 -8.57 7.59
N THR A 159 -2.85 -8.71 8.73
CA THR A 159 -3.42 -9.28 9.96
C THR A 159 -4.68 -8.53 10.42
N LEU A 160 -4.66 -7.19 10.35
CA LEU A 160 -5.80 -6.36 10.75
C LEU A 160 -7.04 -6.57 9.88
N ALA A 161 -6.87 -7.00 8.64
CA ALA A 161 -7.98 -7.22 7.71
C ALA A 161 -8.49 -8.67 7.73
N LEU A 162 -7.58 -9.65 7.89
CA LEU A 162 -7.92 -11.08 7.88
C LEU A 162 -8.30 -11.63 9.25
N GLY A 163 -7.85 -10.98 10.33
CA GLY A 163 -7.90 -11.51 11.68
C GLY A 163 -6.75 -12.48 11.97
N GLN A 164 -6.41 -12.62 13.25
CA GLN A 164 -5.25 -13.39 13.71
C GLN A 164 -5.35 -14.87 13.33
N ASP A 165 -6.48 -15.53 13.61
CA ASP A 165 -6.64 -16.98 13.41
C ASP A 165 -6.45 -17.40 11.94
N LEU A 166 -7.06 -16.65 11.01
CA LEU A 166 -6.93 -16.91 9.58
C LEU A 166 -5.51 -16.62 9.09
N THR A 167 -4.90 -15.55 9.60
CA THR A 167 -3.52 -15.18 9.28
C THR A 167 -2.55 -16.27 9.72
N ASP A 168 -2.67 -16.76 10.95
CA ASP A 168 -1.80 -17.82 11.50
C ASP A 168 -1.97 -19.14 10.75
N TYR A 169 -3.21 -19.51 10.43
CA TYR A 169 -3.53 -20.71 9.64
C TYR A 169 -2.86 -20.64 8.27
N LEU A 170 -3.10 -19.59 7.49
CA LEU A 170 -2.54 -19.45 6.14
C LEU A 170 -1.02 -19.37 6.14
N SER A 171 -0.44 -18.71 7.16
CA SER A 171 1.01 -18.61 7.34
C SER A 171 1.68 -19.96 7.55
N THR A 172 0.99 -20.90 8.20
CA THR A 172 1.49 -22.25 8.44
C THR A 172 1.15 -23.21 7.30
N ALA A 173 -0.03 -23.05 6.71
CA ALA A 173 -0.57 -23.95 5.72
C ALA A 173 0.10 -23.79 4.36
N ILE A 174 0.42 -22.56 3.93
CA ILE A 174 1.07 -22.31 2.64
C ILE A 174 2.58 -22.46 2.80
N GLN A 175 3.13 -23.59 2.36
CA GLN A 175 4.55 -23.95 2.55
C GLN A 175 5.40 -23.75 1.30
N GLY A 176 4.78 -23.48 0.15
CA GLY A 176 5.47 -23.29 -1.12
C GLY A 176 4.52 -23.28 -2.30
N GLY A 177 5.04 -22.88 -3.45
CA GLY A 177 4.29 -22.76 -4.70
C GLY A 177 4.62 -21.47 -5.43
N LYS A 178 3.97 -21.26 -6.56
CA LYS A 178 4.11 -20.07 -7.40
C LYS A 178 2.75 -19.60 -7.87
N VAL A 179 2.62 -18.30 -8.07
CA VAL A 179 1.44 -17.70 -8.70
C VAL A 179 1.91 -16.87 -9.88
N ASN A 180 1.35 -17.17 -11.04
CA ASN A 180 1.50 -16.31 -12.21
C ASN A 180 0.27 -15.40 -12.24
N THR A 181 0.48 -14.14 -11.88
CA THR A 181 -0.50 -13.05 -11.99
C THR A 181 -1.73 -13.25 -11.11
N ALA A 182 -1.56 -13.21 -9.79
CA ALA A 182 -2.66 -12.93 -8.87
C ALA A 182 -3.29 -11.59 -9.22
N LYS A 183 -4.60 -11.44 -8.99
CA LYS A 183 -5.33 -10.19 -9.24
C LYS A 183 -6.09 -9.77 -8.00
N LEU A 184 -6.01 -8.49 -7.68
CA LEU A 184 -6.72 -7.89 -6.57
C LEU A 184 -7.48 -6.68 -7.09
N LEU A 185 -8.79 -6.65 -6.86
CA LEU A 185 -9.69 -5.54 -7.17
C LEU A 185 -10.37 -5.11 -5.88
N TRP A 186 -10.37 -3.80 -5.61
CA TRP A 186 -11.17 -3.22 -4.54
C TRP A 186 -11.82 -1.93 -5.04
N TYR A 187 -13.13 -1.87 -5.01
CA TYR A 187 -13.92 -0.73 -5.43
C TYR A 187 -15.10 -0.49 -4.48
N GLY A 188 -15.13 0.64 -3.78
CA GLY A 188 -16.24 1.00 -2.89
C GLY A 188 -15.82 1.90 -1.73
N GLU A 189 -16.82 2.31 -0.92
CA GLU A 189 -16.57 2.99 0.35
C GLU A 189 -15.92 2.04 1.36
N LEU A 190 -14.86 2.45 2.05
CA LEU A 190 -14.13 1.57 2.97
C LEU A 190 -14.96 1.20 4.20
N GLY A 191 -15.87 2.08 4.61
CA GLY A 191 -16.77 1.86 5.75
C GLY A 191 -17.85 0.81 5.51
N ASP A 192 -18.12 0.50 4.24
CA ASP A 192 -19.18 -0.45 3.85
C ASP A 192 -18.63 -1.86 3.59
N PHE A 193 -17.30 -2.04 3.57
CA PHE A 193 -16.69 -3.36 3.46
C PHE A 193 -17.18 -4.27 4.61
N PRO A 194 -17.64 -5.52 4.34
CA PRO A 194 -17.43 -6.32 3.13
C PRO A 194 -18.57 -6.26 2.09
N TYR A 195 -19.24 -5.12 1.91
CA TYR A 195 -20.20 -4.85 0.82
C TYR A 195 -21.40 -5.80 0.73
N LYS A 196 -21.99 -6.14 1.88
CA LYS A 196 -23.17 -7.01 1.98
C LYS A 196 -24.40 -6.47 1.23
N GLU A 197 -24.43 -5.17 0.97
CA GLU A 197 -25.51 -4.48 0.26
C GLU A 197 -25.21 -4.27 -1.23
N HIS A 198 -24.16 -4.92 -1.77
CA HIS A 198 -23.73 -4.83 -3.17
C HIS A 198 -23.37 -3.40 -3.64
N ASN A 199 -22.94 -2.56 -2.71
CA ASN A 199 -22.47 -1.18 -2.90
C ASN A 199 -20.95 -1.06 -3.13
N GLY A 200 -20.28 -2.19 -3.32
CA GLY A 200 -18.86 -2.27 -3.62
C GLY A 200 -18.44 -3.68 -4.02
N MET A 201 -17.15 -3.84 -4.29
CA MET A 201 -16.54 -5.09 -4.73
C MET A 201 -15.13 -5.21 -4.18
N PHE A 202 -14.88 -6.30 -3.48
CA PHE A 202 -13.54 -6.81 -3.19
C PHE A 202 -13.38 -8.16 -3.86
N GLN A 203 -12.37 -8.34 -4.69
CA GLN A 203 -12.05 -9.61 -5.32
C GLN A 203 -10.56 -9.89 -5.28
N ALA A 204 -10.18 -11.08 -4.81
CA ALA A 204 -8.82 -11.59 -4.90
C ALA A 204 -8.82 -12.91 -5.66
N TRP A 205 -8.18 -12.95 -6.82
CA TRP A 205 -8.00 -14.16 -7.63
C TRP A 205 -6.55 -14.63 -7.57
N VAL A 206 -6.34 -15.91 -7.27
CA VAL A 206 -5.00 -16.50 -7.11
C VAL A 206 -4.96 -17.87 -7.77
N GLY A 207 -4.23 -17.98 -8.88
CA GLY A 207 -3.94 -19.26 -9.55
C GLY A 207 -2.64 -19.87 -9.06
N LEU A 208 -2.71 -20.69 -8.00
CA LEU A 208 -1.57 -21.31 -7.35
C LEU A 208 -1.13 -22.60 -8.06
N LYS A 209 0.18 -22.73 -8.28
CA LYS A 209 0.82 -23.88 -8.94
C LYS A 209 1.99 -24.42 -8.12
N ASP A 210 2.30 -25.69 -8.32
CA ASP A 210 3.40 -26.42 -7.67
C ASP A 210 3.39 -26.24 -6.15
N ALA A 211 2.18 -26.16 -5.57
CA ALA A 211 2.03 -25.77 -4.19
C ALA A 211 2.27 -26.90 -3.20
N LYS A 212 2.80 -26.51 -2.05
CA LYS A 212 2.92 -27.34 -0.86
C LYS A 212 1.97 -26.77 0.18
N PHE A 213 0.96 -27.56 0.55
CA PHE A 213 -0.08 -27.10 1.46
C PHE A 213 -0.26 -28.08 2.63
N SER A 214 -0.15 -27.57 3.85
CA SER A 214 -0.35 -28.33 5.08
C SER A 214 -1.70 -27.97 5.69
N PHE A 215 -2.71 -28.81 5.42
CA PHE A 215 -4.06 -28.57 5.93
C PHE A 215 -4.14 -28.69 7.46
N ASP A 216 -3.48 -29.69 8.03
CA ASP A 216 -3.38 -29.95 9.47
C ASP A 216 -2.07 -30.69 9.77
N THR A 217 -1.46 -30.43 10.92
CA THR A 217 -0.17 -31.07 11.31
C THR A 217 -0.23 -32.60 11.44
N ALA A 218 -1.42 -33.17 11.67
CA ALA A 218 -1.62 -34.61 11.72
C ALA A 218 -1.76 -35.24 10.33
N TRP A 219 -1.94 -34.42 9.28
CA TRP A 219 -2.09 -34.87 7.90
C TRP A 219 -0.80 -34.70 7.11
N PRO A 220 -0.53 -35.57 6.14
CA PRO A 220 0.60 -35.38 5.24
C PRO A 220 0.42 -34.09 4.42
N THR A 221 1.49 -33.32 4.25
CA THR A 221 1.51 -32.16 3.36
C THR A 221 1.11 -32.56 1.94
N ILE A 222 0.18 -31.83 1.35
CA ILE A 222 -0.20 -31.95 -0.05
C ILE A 222 0.92 -31.33 -0.89
N THR A 223 1.47 -32.08 -1.84
CA THR A 223 2.47 -31.59 -2.79
C THR A 223 1.90 -31.51 -4.19
N ASP A 224 2.52 -30.69 -5.05
CA ASP A 224 2.16 -30.53 -6.45
C ASP A 224 0.69 -30.08 -6.66
N LEU A 225 0.16 -29.34 -5.67
CA LEU A 225 -1.21 -28.82 -5.70
C LEU A 225 -1.33 -27.74 -6.78
N GLN A 226 -2.43 -27.81 -7.53
CA GLN A 226 -2.89 -26.76 -8.42
C GLN A 226 -4.27 -26.31 -7.95
N LEU A 227 -4.43 -25.00 -7.74
CA LEU A 227 -5.65 -24.45 -7.14
C LEU A 227 -5.90 -23.06 -7.70
N ASP A 228 -7.12 -22.82 -8.16
CA ASP A 228 -7.61 -21.48 -8.45
C ASP A 228 -8.50 -21.03 -7.29
N LEU A 229 -8.10 -19.94 -6.63
CA LEU A 229 -8.85 -19.32 -5.55
C LEU A 229 -9.49 -18.04 -6.05
N LEU A 230 -10.74 -17.81 -5.65
CA LEU A 230 -11.43 -16.53 -5.80
C LEU A 230 -12.07 -16.18 -4.46
N PHE A 231 -11.64 -15.07 -3.87
CA PHE A 231 -12.30 -14.46 -2.73
C PHE A 231 -13.15 -13.32 -3.27
N GLU A 232 -14.40 -13.21 -2.82
CA GLU A 232 -15.31 -12.14 -3.21
C GLU A 232 -16.08 -11.63 -2.00
N ASN A 233 -15.86 -10.36 -1.62
CA ASN A 233 -16.56 -9.71 -0.51
C ASN A 233 -16.50 -10.53 0.80
N ASP A 234 -17.65 -10.92 1.37
CA ASP A 234 -17.74 -11.79 2.55
C ASP A 234 -17.83 -13.29 2.23
N ALA A 235 -17.72 -13.66 0.95
CA ALA A 235 -17.78 -15.03 0.48
C ALA A 235 -16.40 -15.60 0.12
N MET A 236 -16.22 -16.87 0.48
CA MET A 236 -15.22 -17.81 -0.04
C MET A 236 -15.94 -18.95 -0.75
#